data_AF-A0A521ZPY0-F1
#
_entry.id   AF-A0A521ZPY0-F1
#
_cell.length_a   1.000
_cell.length_b   1.000
_cell.length_c   1.000
_cell.angle_alpha   90.00
_cell.angle_beta   90.00
_cell.angle_gamma   90.00
#
_symmetry.space_group_name_H-M   'P 1'
#
loop_
_entity.id
_entity.type
_entity.pdbx_description
1 polymer ?
#
loop_
_entity_poly.entity_id
_entity_poly.type
_entity_poly.pdbx_seq_one_letter_code
_entity_poly.pdbx_strand_id
1 'polypeptide(L)'
;PEQKLRIVQALQSGGHVVAMTGDGVNDAPSLKAADIGVAMGARGTDVAREASAMVLLDDDFGAIVKAVQLGRRIDDNLRKAMAFVLAVHVPIAGLTLLPLLMGWPLLFMPVHIAFLELIIDPVCSIVFEAEPDEHGVMQRPPRETGRPLLTRSMMFDSLMQGLLALGSVGLAYAWLLQQGLGESQARAGGFLSLIAVNILLIVNNRSLQGHVMSGLVRPNPALWRMLSLTLGLLAVVFFVPDLSALFKMAWPGEPGGIAICGALFGTLVSLQILRWFRAGKA
;
A
#
# COMPACT_ATOMS: atom_id res chain seq x y z
N PRO A 1 -23.24 -37.10 -8.51
CA PRO A 1 -23.32 -35.61 -8.53
C PRO A 1 -23.73 -35.01 -7.18
N GLU A 2 -24.93 -35.35 -6.68
CA GLU A 2 -25.51 -34.74 -5.47
C GLU A 2 -24.67 -34.92 -4.20
N GLN A 3 -23.99 -36.06 -4.05
CA GLN A 3 -23.12 -36.30 -2.89
C GLN A 3 -21.91 -35.35 -2.85
N LYS A 4 -21.27 -35.06 -3.99
CA LYS A 4 -20.16 -34.10 -4.05
C LYS A 4 -20.63 -32.69 -3.64
N LEU A 5 -21.79 -32.28 -4.15
CA LEU A 5 -22.42 -31.01 -3.78
C LEU A 5 -22.73 -30.92 -2.28
N ARG A 6 -23.31 -31.97 -1.70
CA ARG A 6 -23.62 -32.02 -0.26
C ARG A 6 -22.36 -31.89 0.60
N ILE A 7 -21.24 -32.48 0.19
CA ILE A 7 -19.96 -32.35 0.91
C ILE A 7 -19.46 -30.90 0.86
N VAL A 8 -19.48 -30.27 -0.32
CA VAL A 8 -19.08 -28.86 -0.47
C VAL A 8 -19.91 -27.96 0.46
N GLN A 9 -21.24 -28.10 0.42
CA GLN A 9 -22.15 -27.32 1.25
C GLN A 9 -21.95 -27.59 2.75
N ALA A 10 -21.69 -28.84 3.14
CA ALA A 10 -21.40 -29.18 4.53
C ALA A 10 -20.12 -28.49 5.03
N LEU A 11 -19.04 -28.50 4.24
CA LEU A 11 -17.79 -27.83 4.57
C LEU A 11 -17.96 -26.30 4.65
N GLN A 12 -18.69 -25.71 3.71
CA GLN A 12 -19.03 -24.28 3.74
C GLN A 12 -19.87 -23.92 4.97
N SER A 13 -20.84 -24.76 5.34
CA SER A 13 -21.65 -24.55 6.56
C SER A 13 -20.82 -24.61 7.85
N GLY A 14 -19.67 -25.31 7.81
CA GLY A 14 -18.67 -25.31 8.88
C GLY A 14 -17.77 -24.06 8.90
N GLY A 15 -17.96 -23.11 7.99
CA GLY A 15 -17.18 -21.87 7.91
C GLY A 15 -15.87 -21.99 7.13
N HIS A 16 -15.68 -23.08 6.37
CA HIS A 16 -14.48 -23.25 5.55
C HIS A 16 -14.64 -22.60 4.18
N VAL A 17 -13.55 -22.06 3.63
CA VAL A 17 -13.45 -21.74 2.19
C VAL A 17 -13.09 -23.01 1.45
N VAL A 18 -13.93 -23.44 0.52
CA VAL A 18 -13.84 -24.75 -0.13
C VAL A 18 -13.41 -24.58 -1.58
N ALA A 19 -12.29 -25.22 -1.93
CA ALA A 19 -11.90 -25.44 -3.31
C ALA A 19 -12.30 -26.86 -3.74
N MET A 20 -12.95 -26.99 -4.90
CA MET A 20 -13.32 -28.27 -5.48
C MET A 20 -12.66 -28.46 -6.84
N THR A 21 -12.13 -29.66 -7.10
CA THR A 21 -11.62 -30.06 -8.41
C THR A 21 -12.57 -31.01 -9.11
N GLY A 22 -12.59 -30.97 -10.45
CA GLY A 22 -13.43 -31.85 -11.27
C GLY A 22 -13.12 -31.74 -12.76
N ASP A 23 -13.56 -32.73 -13.52
CA ASP A 23 -13.31 -32.84 -14.96
C ASP A 23 -14.59 -33.18 -15.74
N GLY A 24 -15.56 -33.85 -15.12
CA GLY A 24 -16.81 -34.25 -15.77
C GLY A 24 -17.97 -33.27 -15.62
N VAL A 25 -18.95 -33.38 -16.51
CA VAL A 25 -20.27 -32.71 -16.42
C VAL A 25 -20.95 -32.98 -15.07
N ASN A 26 -20.73 -34.17 -14.52
CA ASN A 26 -21.25 -34.59 -13.21
C ASN A 26 -20.70 -33.77 -12.03
N ASP A 27 -19.59 -33.08 -12.23
CA ASP A 27 -18.92 -32.26 -11.21
C ASP A 27 -19.32 -30.79 -11.30
N ALA A 28 -19.95 -30.37 -12.40
CA ALA A 28 -20.34 -28.99 -12.64
C ALA A 28 -21.20 -28.37 -11.51
N PRO A 29 -22.22 -29.06 -10.95
CA PRO A 29 -23.01 -28.48 -9.84
C PRO A 29 -22.16 -28.16 -8.61
N SER A 30 -21.21 -29.03 -8.29
CA SER A 30 -20.37 -28.93 -7.10
C SER A 30 -19.16 -28.02 -7.33
N LEU A 31 -18.61 -27.96 -8.54
CA LEU A 31 -17.62 -26.96 -8.98
C LEU A 31 -18.20 -25.55 -8.86
N LYS A 32 -19.45 -25.36 -9.30
CA LYS A 32 -20.13 -24.07 -9.24
C LYS A 32 -20.49 -23.64 -7.81
N ALA A 33 -20.77 -24.60 -6.94
CA ALA A 33 -21.13 -24.33 -5.54
C ALA A 33 -19.92 -24.05 -4.65
N ALA A 34 -18.74 -24.58 -4.99
CA ALA A 34 -17.51 -24.32 -4.25
C ALA A 34 -17.11 -22.84 -4.33
N ASP A 35 -16.42 -22.34 -3.31
CA ASP A 35 -15.90 -20.96 -3.32
C ASP A 35 -14.89 -20.79 -4.48
N ILE A 36 -14.13 -21.84 -4.78
CA ILE A 36 -13.28 -21.92 -5.97
C ILE A 36 -13.45 -23.29 -6.63
N GLY A 37 -14.19 -23.35 -7.74
CA GLY A 37 -14.20 -24.49 -8.65
C GLY A 37 -12.95 -24.51 -9.54
N VAL A 38 -12.30 -25.67 -9.65
CA VAL A 38 -11.07 -25.89 -10.42
C VAL A 38 -11.28 -27.02 -11.43
N ALA A 39 -11.27 -26.71 -12.72
CA ALA A 39 -11.42 -27.71 -13.78
C ALA A 39 -10.08 -28.18 -14.35
N MET A 40 -10.04 -29.42 -14.81
CA MET A 40 -8.93 -29.98 -15.59
C MET A 40 -9.00 -29.46 -17.04
N GLY A 41 -7.91 -28.93 -17.57
CA GLY A 41 -7.84 -28.32 -18.89
C GLY A 41 -7.64 -29.34 -20.01
N ALA A 42 -6.80 -30.35 -19.81
CA ALA A 42 -6.53 -31.35 -20.85
C ALA A 42 -7.64 -32.42 -20.90
N ARG A 43 -8.10 -32.89 -19.73
CA ARG A 43 -9.10 -33.96 -19.62
C ARG A 43 -10.52 -33.50 -19.29
N GLY A 44 -10.70 -32.26 -18.84
CA GLY A 44 -12.01 -31.78 -18.41
C GLY A 44 -12.93 -31.43 -19.58
N THR A 45 -14.20 -31.71 -19.40
CA THR A 45 -15.30 -31.33 -20.30
C THR A 45 -15.51 -29.81 -20.31
N ASP A 46 -16.03 -29.27 -21.42
CA ASP A 46 -16.29 -27.83 -21.53
C ASP A 46 -17.25 -27.34 -20.44
N VAL A 47 -18.25 -28.16 -20.08
CA VAL A 47 -19.19 -27.84 -18.99
C VAL A 47 -18.46 -27.71 -17.65
N ALA A 48 -17.46 -28.55 -17.35
CA ALA A 48 -16.69 -28.44 -16.12
C ALA A 48 -15.83 -27.16 -16.12
N ARG A 49 -15.25 -26.79 -17.27
CA ARG A 49 -14.44 -25.56 -17.43
C ARG A 49 -15.30 -24.31 -17.26
N GLU A 50 -16.47 -24.26 -17.89
CA GLU A 50 -17.42 -23.14 -17.76
C GLU A 50 -18.00 -23.00 -16.35
N ALA A 51 -18.12 -24.10 -15.61
CA ALA A 51 -18.59 -24.10 -14.23
C ALA A 51 -17.52 -23.64 -13.21
N SER A 52 -16.25 -23.59 -13.60
CA SER A 52 -15.10 -23.38 -12.70
C SER A 52 -14.58 -21.95 -12.72
N ALA A 53 -14.02 -21.51 -11.59
CA ALA A 53 -13.34 -20.22 -11.48
C ALA A 53 -11.88 -20.26 -11.96
N MET A 54 -11.29 -21.45 -12.02
CA MET A 54 -9.91 -21.69 -12.45
C MET A 54 -9.85 -22.95 -13.32
N VAL A 55 -8.98 -22.95 -14.33
CA VAL A 55 -8.73 -24.10 -15.21
C VAL A 55 -7.25 -24.43 -15.22
N LEU A 56 -6.90 -25.68 -14.94
CA LEU A 56 -5.52 -26.18 -14.97
C LEU A 56 -5.20 -26.69 -16.38
N LEU A 57 -4.60 -25.84 -17.22
CA LEU A 57 -4.36 -26.16 -18.63
C LEU A 57 -3.59 -27.47 -18.86
N ASP A 58 -2.56 -27.72 -18.04
CA ASP A 58 -1.70 -28.91 -18.15
C ASP A 58 -2.08 -30.03 -17.16
N ASP A 59 -3.25 -29.93 -16.51
CA ASP A 59 -3.73 -30.89 -15.50
C ASP A 59 -2.78 -31.09 -14.29
N ASP A 60 -1.84 -30.17 -14.06
CA ASP A 60 -0.89 -30.20 -12.94
C ASP A 60 -1.54 -29.67 -11.64
N PHE A 61 -1.78 -30.58 -10.70
CA PHE A 61 -2.26 -30.23 -9.35
C PHE A 61 -1.30 -29.29 -8.59
N GLY A 62 0.00 -29.30 -8.92
CA GLY A 62 0.99 -28.37 -8.36
C GLY A 62 0.66 -26.90 -8.63
N ALA A 63 -0.07 -26.60 -9.71
CA ALA A 63 -0.54 -25.26 -10.00
C ALA A 63 -1.55 -24.74 -8.95
N ILE A 64 -2.34 -25.62 -8.31
CA ILE A 64 -3.25 -25.22 -7.22
C ILE A 64 -2.43 -24.70 -6.03
N VAL A 65 -1.34 -25.39 -5.67
CA VAL A 65 -0.46 -24.96 -4.56
C VAL A 65 0.17 -23.61 -4.86
N LYS A 66 0.65 -23.40 -6.10
CA LYS A 66 1.18 -22.10 -6.56
C LYS A 66 0.12 -21.01 -6.53
N ALA A 67 -1.11 -21.31 -6.93
CA ALA A 67 -2.21 -20.35 -6.89
C ALA A 67 -2.59 -19.96 -5.46
N VAL A 68 -2.60 -20.90 -4.52
CA VAL A 68 -2.79 -20.62 -3.09
C VAL A 68 -1.67 -19.73 -2.55
N GLN A 69 -0.42 -20.01 -2.90
CA GLN A 69 0.72 -19.17 -2.52
C GLN A 69 0.58 -17.75 -3.06
N LEU A 70 0.23 -17.60 -4.34
CA LEU A 70 0.00 -16.30 -4.98
C LEU A 70 -1.17 -15.54 -4.34
N GLY A 71 -2.28 -16.20 -4.05
CA GLY A 71 -3.43 -15.59 -3.37
C GLY A 71 -3.07 -15.08 -1.97
N ARG A 72 -2.25 -15.83 -1.22
CA ARG A 72 -1.73 -15.39 0.09
C ARG A 72 -0.81 -14.19 -0.01
N ARG A 73 0.04 -14.13 -1.04
CA ARG A 73 0.88 -12.97 -1.35
C ARG A 73 0.04 -11.73 -1.68
N ILE A 74 -1.00 -11.89 -2.51
CA ILE A 74 -1.92 -10.81 -2.87
C ILE A 74 -2.62 -10.26 -1.61
N ASP A 75 -3.14 -11.11 -0.72
CA ASP A 75 -3.76 -10.68 0.56
C ASP A 75 -2.77 -9.87 1.42
N ASP A 76 -1.52 -10.32 1.55
CA ASP A 76 -0.48 -9.58 2.30
C ASP A 76 -0.17 -8.22 1.66
N ASN A 77 -0.08 -8.17 0.34
CA ASN A 77 0.26 -6.95 -0.39
C ASN A 77 -0.88 -5.93 -0.36
N LEU A 78 -2.13 -6.38 -0.45
CA LEU A 78 -3.32 -5.53 -0.26
C LEU A 78 -3.35 -4.94 1.16
N ARG A 79 -3.04 -5.73 2.19
CA ARG A 79 -2.95 -5.24 3.57
C ARG A 79 -1.91 -4.13 3.73
N LYS A 80 -0.73 -4.28 3.13
CA LYS A 80 0.33 -3.25 3.14
C LYS A 80 -0.12 -1.98 2.42
N ALA A 81 -0.71 -2.12 1.24
CA ALA A 81 -1.22 -0.99 0.46
C ALA A 81 -2.31 -0.23 1.22
N MET A 82 -3.31 -0.92 1.80
CA MET A 82 -4.37 -0.28 2.59
C MET A 82 -3.82 0.43 3.83
N ALA A 83 -2.85 -0.18 4.52
CA ALA A 83 -2.18 0.45 5.67
C ALA A 83 -1.42 1.72 5.26
N PHE A 84 -0.73 1.70 4.12
CA PHE A 84 -0.05 2.85 3.56
C PHE A 84 -1.03 3.96 3.13
N VAL A 85 -2.11 3.61 2.42
CA VAL A 85 -3.15 4.56 1.98
C VAL A 85 -3.69 5.33 3.18
N LEU A 86 -4.05 4.63 4.27
CA LEU A 86 -4.54 5.31 5.46
C LEU A 86 -3.46 6.22 6.08
N ALA A 87 -2.21 5.78 6.15
CA ALA A 87 -1.12 6.56 6.74
C ALA A 87 -0.77 7.81 5.93
N VAL A 88 -0.77 7.73 4.60
CA VAL A 88 -0.36 8.83 3.71
C VAL A 88 -1.44 9.92 3.57
N HIS A 89 -2.72 9.55 3.67
CA HIS A 89 -3.81 10.52 3.54
C HIS A 89 -4.00 11.40 4.79
N VAL A 90 -3.59 10.92 5.97
CA VAL A 90 -3.64 11.72 7.22
C VAL A 90 -2.82 13.01 7.12
N PRO A 91 -1.52 13.01 6.76
CA PRO A 91 -0.77 14.24 6.59
C PRO A 91 -1.29 15.09 5.43
N ILE A 92 -1.78 14.49 4.33
CA ILE A 92 -2.36 15.26 3.21
C ILE A 92 -3.58 16.05 3.68
N ALA A 93 -4.54 15.39 4.32
CA ALA A 93 -5.74 16.04 4.85
C ALA A 93 -5.38 17.05 5.95
N GLY A 94 -4.53 16.65 6.89
CA GLY A 94 -4.10 17.48 8.01
C GLY A 94 -3.37 18.75 7.56
N LEU A 95 -2.41 18.65 6.64
CA LEU A 95 -1.66 19.79 6.10
C LEU A 95 -2.46 20.64 5.11
N THR A 96 -3.57 20.13 4.59
CA THR A 96 -4.55 20.95 3.85
C THR A 96 -5.37 21.81 4.82
N LEU A 97 -5.78 21.25 5.96
CA LEU A 97 -6.61 21.94 6.97
C LEU A 97 -5.79 22.83 7.92
N LEU A 98 -4.59 22.41 8.29
CA LEU A 98 -3.76 23.07 9.30
C LEU A 98 -3.46 24.55 8.96
N PRO A 99 -3.10 24.92 7.71
CA PRO A 99 -2.91 26.32 7.36
C PRO A 99 -4.17 27.18 7.54
N LEU A 100 -5.35 26.62 7.24
CA LEU A 100 -6.63 27.32 7.42
C LEU A 100 -6.92 27.60 8.90
N LEU A 101 -6.60 26.64 9.77
CA LEU A 101 -6.81 26.76 11.22
C LEU A 101 -5.81 27.71 11.88
N MET A 102 -4.56 27.74 11.38
CA MET A 102 -3.47 28.53 11.95
C MET A 102 -3.29 29.90 11.28
N GLY A 103 -4.08 30.23 10.25
CA GLY A 103 -3.92 31.46 9.47
C GLY A 103 -2.62 31.50 8.65
N TRP A 104 -2.08 30.35 8.27
CA TRP A 104 -0.87 30.25 7.44
C TRP A 104 -1.22 30.30 5.94
N PRO A 105 -0.24 30.64 5.08
CA PRO A 105 -0.40 30.50 3.64
C PRO A 105 -0.75 29.05 3.28
N LEU A 106 -1.61 28.89 2.26
CA LEU A 106 -2.02 27.57 1.79
C LEU A 106 -0.80 26.77 1.32
N LEU A 107 -0.61 25.61 1.96
CA LEU A 107 0.44 24.66 1.58
C LEU A 107 0.04 23.88 0.32
N PHE A 108 -1.21 23.43 0.23
CA PHE A 108 -1.70 22.67 -0.92
C PHE A 108 -2.77 23.42 -1.71
N MET A 109 -2.70 23.22 -3.02
CA MET A 109 -3.72 23.58 -4.00
C MET A 109 -4.14 22.28 -4.69
N PRO A 110 -5.28 22.25 -5.40
CA PRO A 110 -5.75 21.02 -6.07
C PRO A 110 -4.68 20.34 -6.94
N VAL A 111 -3.82 21.12 -7.61
CA VAL A 111 -2.72 20.59 -8.43
C VAL A 111 -1.66 19.82 -7.62
N HIS A 112 -1.38 20.25 -6.38
CA HIS A 112 -0.45 19.55 -5.48
C HIS A 112 -0.99 18.20 -5.05
N ILE A 113 -2.29 18.15 -4.71
CA ILE A 113 -2.95 16.91 -4.31
C ILE A 113 -3.01 15.95 -5.50
N ALA A 114 -3.40 16.43 -6.68
CA ALA A 114 -3.41 15.62 -7.89
C ALA A 114 -2.02 15.03 -8.23
N PHE A 115 -0.94 15.79 -8.01
CA PHE A 115 0.42 15.29 -8.17
C PHE A 115 0.79 14.21 -7.14
N LEU A 116 0.36 14.37 -5.89
CA LEU A 116 0.57 13.35 -4.86
C LEU A 116 -0.17 12.05 -5.23
N GLU A 117 -1.42 12.13 -5.68
CA GLU A 117 -2.19 10.94 -6.10
C GLU A 117 -1.58 10.25 -7.33
N LEU A 118 -1.00 11.00 -8.26
CA LEU A 118 -0.23 10.45 -9.39
C LEU A 118 0.96 9.58 -8.94
N ILE A 119 1.44 9.75 -7.71
CA ILE A 119 2.49 8.93 -7.11
C ILE A 119 1.89 7.83 -6.24
N ILE A 120 0.92 8.17 -5.38
CA ILE A 120 0.35 7.27 -4.37
C ILE A 120 -0.37 6.08 -5.01
N ASP A 121 -1.19 6.31 -6.04
CA ASP A 121 -1.98 5.24 -6.68
C ASP A 121 -1.09 4.21 -7.42
N PRO A 122 -0.09 4.62 -8.23
CA PRO A 122 0.87 3.68 -8.81
C PRO A 122 1.74 2.98 -7.77
N VAL A 123 2.09 3.64 -6.67
CA VAL A 123 2.79 2.98 -5.57
C VAL A 123 1.94 1.83 -5.00
N CYS A 124 0.64 2.04 -4.82
CA CYS A 124 -0.26 0.99 -4.32
C CYS A 124 -0.41 -0.18 -5.32
N SER A 125 -0.67 0.13 -6.58
CA SER A 125 -0.97 -0.88 -7.63
C SER A 125 0.26 -1.54 -8.23
N ILE A 126 1.44 -0.92 -8.19
CA ILE A 126 2.65 -1.45 -8.82
C ILE A 126 3.68 -1.83 -7.77
N VAL A 127 4.02 -0.91 -6.85
CA VAL A 127 5.11 -1.14 -5.89
C VAL A 127 4.68 -2.15 -4.82
N PHE A 128 3.57 -1.92 -4.15
CA PHE A 128 3.09 -2.83 -3.11
C PHE A 128 2.64 -4.17 -3.66
N GLU A 129 1.99 -4.21 -4.82
CA GLU A 129 1.58 -5.47 -5.46
C GLU A 129 2.78 -6.33 -5.89
N ALA A 130 3.88 -5.70 -6.35
CA ALA A 130 5.11 -6.39 -6.72
C ALA A 130 5.96 -6.87 -5.54
N GLU A 131 5.60 -6.57 -4.28
CA GLU A 131 6.36 -7.04 -3.11
C GLU A 131 6.43 -8.57 -3.07
N PRO A 132 7.59 -9.16 -2.77
CA PRO A 132 7.75 -10.61 -2.70
C PRO A 132 6.98 -11.21 -1.52
N ASP A 133 6.85 -12.53 -1.55
CA ASP A 133 6.21 -13.32 -0.49
C ASP A 133 6.80 -13.01 0.89
N GLU A 134 5.93 -13.01 1.90
CA GLU A 134 6.38 -12.98 3.30
C GLU A 134 7.05 -14.30 3.68
N HIS A 135 8.01 -14.23 4.61
CA HIS A 135 8.70 -15.42 5.09
C HIS A 135 7.69 -16.39 5.71
N GLY A 136 7.72 -17.65 5.29
CA GLY A 136 6.80 -18.67 5.79
C GLY A 136 5.34 -18.51 5.31
N VAL A 137 5.08 -17.83 4.18
CA VAL A 137 3.71 -17.62 3.64
C VAL A 137 2.89 -18.91 3.49
N MET A 138 3.53 -20.04 3.18
CA MET A 138 2.88 -21.36 3.06
C MET A 138 2.87 -22.17 4.36
N GLN A 139 3.65 -21.75 5.37
CA GLN A 139 3.74 -22.43 6.68
C GLN A 139 2.68 -21.91 7.66
N ARG A 140 2.16 -20.70 7.46
CA ARG A 140 1.04 -20.16 8.24
C ARG A 140 -0.30 -20.85 7.91
N PRO A 141 -1.22 -20.99 8.88
CA PRO A 141 -2.55 -21.53 8.62
C PRO A 141 -3.36 -20.62 7.67
N PRO A 142 -4.41 -21.15 7.02
CA PRO A 142 -5.36 -20.33 6.28
C PRO A 142 -5.93 -19.21 7.14
N ARG A 143 -6.19 -18.06 6.53
CA ARG A 143 -6.80 -16.93 7.21
C ARG A 143 -8.23 -17.26 7.62
N GLU A 144 -8.61 -16.86 8.83
CA GLU A 144 -10.00 -16.93 9.29
C GLU A 144 -10.94 -16.12 8.37
N THR A 145 -12.01 -16.77 7.96
CA THR A 145 -13.12 -16.18 7.20
C THR A 145 -13.80 -15.09 8.04
N GLY A 146 -14.02 -13.93 7.44
CA GLY A 146 -14.65 -12.78 8.13
C GLY A 146 -13.70 -11.83 8.85
N ARG A 147 -12.41 -12.19 9.02
CA ARG A 147 -11.41 -11.21 9.50
C ARG A 147 -11.28 -10.08 8.47
N PRO A 148 -11.44 -8.80 8.85
CA PRO A 148 -11.29 -7.70 7.91
C PRO A 148 -9.85 -7.63 7.36
N LEU A 149 -9.72 -7.15 6.12
CA LEU A 149 -8.40 -6.89 5.52
C LEU A 149 -7.65 -5.84 6.36
N LEU A 150 -8.32 -4.74 6.68
CA LEU A 150 -7.79 -3.70 7.56
C LEU A 150 -8.29 -3.91 9.00
N THR A 151 -7.45 -4.50 9.84
CA THR A 151 -7.80 -4.73 11.25
C THR A 151 -7.76 -3.43 12.06
N ARG A 152 -8.45 -3.39 13.22
CA ARG A 152 -8.41 -2.21 14.12
C ARG A 152 -7.00 -1.84 14.56
N SER A 153 -6.15 -2.82 14.82
CA SER A 153 -4.73 -2.58 15.12
C SER A 153 -4.06 -1.89 13.94
N MET A 154 -4.17 -2.44 12.73
CA MET A 154 -3.58 -1.84 11.53
C MET A 154 -4.09 -0.41 11.29
N MET A 155 -5.39 -0.16 11.47
CA MET A 155 -5.94 1.20 11.35
C MET A 155 -5.28 2.16 12.33
N PHE A 156 -5.25 1.79 13.62
CA PHE A 156 -4.62 2.61 14.65
C PHE A 156 -3.14 2.86 14.33
N ASP A 157 -2.43 1.83 13.88
CA ASP A 157 -1.02 1.88 13.51
C ASP A 157 -0.79 2.87 12.36
N SER A 158 -1.56 2.76 11.29
CA SER A 158 -1.49 3.66 10.14
C SER A 158 -1.88 5.09 10.50
N LEU A 159 -2.92 5.28 11.32
CA LEU A 159 -3.33 6.60 11.82
C LEU A 159 -2.21 7.25 12.64
N MET A 160 -1.56 6.51 13.54
CA MET A 160 -0.42 7.02 14.30
C MET A 160 0.75 7.39 13.40
N GLN A 161 1.10 6.54 12.43
CA GLN A 161 2.15 6.87 11.45
C GLN A 161 1.84 8.17 10.70
N GLY A 162 0.60 8.30 10.23
CA GLY A 162 0.15 9.49 9.52
C GLY A 162 0.12 10.76 10.38
N LEU A 163 -0.28 10.65 11.65
CA LEU A 163 -0.25 11.79 12.59
C LEU A 163 1.18 12.22 12.92
N LEU A 164 2.11 11.28 13.04
CA LEU A 164 3.53 11.60 13.25
C LEU A 164 4.13 12.29 12.02
N ALA A 165 3.81 11.81 10.82
CA ALA A 165 4.18 12.47 9.57
C ALA A 165 3.56 13.87 9.42
N LEU A 166 2.29 14.04 9.82
CA LEU A 166 1.62 15.33 9.86
C LEU A 166 2.35 16.29 10.79
N GLY A 167 2.67 15.84 12.01
CA GLY A 167 3.37 16.66 12.99
C GLY A 167 4.76 17.07 12.51
N SER A 168 5.54 16.14 11.97
CA SER A 168 6.91 16.43 11.50
C SER A 168 6.93 17.40 10.32
N VAL A 169 6.08 17.19 9.30
CA VAL A 169 6.00 18.07 8.13
C VAL A 169 5.35 19.40 8.50
N GLY A 170 4.35 19.40 9.37
CA GLY A 170 3.70 20.62 9.87
C GLY A 170 4.67 21.51 10.64
N LEU A 171 5.53 20.94 11.49
CA LEU A 171 6.60 21.66 12.18
C LEU A 171 7.65 22.19 11.20
N ALA A 172 8.04 21.38 10.20
CA ALA A 172 8.97 21.82 9.16
C ALA A 172 8.41 23.01 8.35
N TYR A 173 7.13 22.98 8.02
CA TYR A 173 6.46 24.08 7.33
C TYR A 173 6.34 25.33 8.22
N ALA A 174 5.96 25.17 9.49
CA ALA A 174 5.91 26.26 10.45
C ALA A 174 7.28 26.94 10.62
N TRP A 175 8.35 26.16 10.65
CA TRP A 175 9.71 26.65 10.70
C TRP A 175 10.10 27.42 9.43
N LEU A 176 9.75 26.92 8.24
CA LEU A 176 9.98 27.61 6.96
C LEU A 176 9.30 28.98 6.90
N LEU A 177 8.08 29.11 7.44
CA LEU A 177 7.37 30.39 7.49
C LEU A 177 8.08 31.43 8.37
N GLN A 178 8.87 31.00 9.35
CA GLN A 178 9.66 31.88 10.21
C GLN A 178 10.99 32.33 9.59
N GLN A 179 11.42 31.72 8.49
CA GLN A 179 12.68 32.04 7.81
C GLN A 179 12.59 33.29 6.90
N GLY A 180 11.45 34.00 6.89
CA GLY A 180 11.25 35.17 6.04
C GLY A 180 11.21 34.86 4.53
N LEU A 181 10.97 33.58 4.18
CA LEU A 181 10.84 33.13 2.79
C LEU A 181 9.56 33.63 2.16
N GLY A 182 9.55 33.78 0.84
CA GLY A 182 8.32 33.98 0.09
C GLY A 182 7.38 32.78 0.20
N GLU A 183 6.06 33.00 0.10
CA GLU A 183 5.06 31.93 0.21
C GLU A 183 5.32 30.75 -0.73
N SER A 184 5.77 31.02 -1.95
CA SER A 184 6.08 30.01 -2.96
C SER A 184 7.26 29.12 -2.58
N GLN A 185 8.25 29.66 -1.86
CA GLN A 185 9.41 28.92 -1.39
C GLN A 185 9.05 28.07 -0.16
N ALA A 186 8.32 28.64 0.80
CA ALA A 186 7.84 27.88 1.95
C ALA A 186 6.93 26.73 1.52
N ARG A 187 6.04 26.97 0.54
CA ARG A 187 5.18 25.95 -0.06
C ARG A 187 6.00 24.83 -0.70
N ALA A 188 7.00 25.17 -1.50
CA ALA A 188 7.88 24.20 -2.14
C ALA A 188 8.62 23.34 -1.11
N GLY A 189 9.17 23.96 -0.06
CA GLY A 189 9.84 23.25 1.02
C GLY A 189 8.91 22.29 1.76
N GLY A 190 7.70 22.73 2.12
CA GLY A 190 6.70 21.86 2.77
C GLY A 190 6.23 20.70 1.88
N PHE A 191 6.02 20.97 0.58
CA PHE A 191 5.62 19.95 -0.40
C PHE A 191 6.70 18.89 -0.60
N LEU A 192 7.96 19.31 -0.77
CA LEU A 192 9.10 18.39 -0.89
C LEU A 192 9.33 17.59 0.41
N SER A 193 9.16 18.21 1.58
CA SER A 193 9.21 17.51 2.86
C SER A 193 8.15 16.42 2.95
N LEU A 194 6.91 16.68 2.50
CA LEU A 194 5.87 15.67 2.47
C LEU A 194 6.22 14.53 1.52
N ILE A 195 6.72 14.80 0.32
CA ILE A 195 7.11 13.73 -0.62
C ILE A 195 8.23 12.87 -0.04
N ALA A 196 9.23 13.49 0.59
CA ALA A 196 10.31 12.77 1.24
C ALA A 196 9.78 11.86 2.37
N VAL A 197 8.88 12.38 3.20
CA VAL A 197 8.21 11.62 4.26
C VAL A 197 7.31 10.52 3.69
N ASN A 198 6.62 10.74 2.57
CA ASN A 198 5.83 9.72 1.90
C ASN A 198 6.71 8.57 1.40
N ILE A 199 7.88 8.86 0.84
CA ILE A 199 8.86 7.82 0.47
C ILE A 199 9.28 6.99 1.68
N LEU A 200 9.52 7.64 2.83
CA LEU A 200 9.80 6.93 4.07
C LEU A 200 8.61 6.06 4.53
N LEU A 201 7.37 6.56 4.43
CA LEU A 201 6.17 5.79 4.74
C LEU A 201 5.99 4.58 3.81
N ILE A 202 6.33 4.71 2.52
CA ILE A 202 6.36 3.58 1.58
C ILE A 202 7.31 2.53 2.12
N VAL A 203 8.59 2.89 2.35
CA VAL A 203 9.62 1.95 2.83
C VAL A 203 9.21 1.30 4.16
N ASN A 204 8.62 2.06 5.07
CA ASN A 204 8.16 1.58 6.37
C ASN A 204 7.02 0.55 6.27
N ASN A 205 6.11 0.70 5.31
CA ASN A 205 4.94 -0.16 5.14
C ASN A 205 5.18 -1.35 4.19
N ARG A 206 6.36 -1.46 3.55
CA ARG A 206 6.74 -2.62 2.70
C ARG A 206 6.89 -3.94 3.47
N SER A 207 7.07 -3.86 4.79
CA SER A 207 7.19 -5.03 5.66
C SER A 207 6.20 -4.94 6.82
N LEU A 208 5.40 -5.99 7.01
CA LEU A 208 4.44 -6.08 8.11
C LEU A 208 5.10 -6.39 9.46
N GLN A 209 6.31 -6.97 9.45
CA GLN A 209 6.99 -7.46 10.67
C GLN A 209 8.44 -6.97 10.83
N GLY A 210 9.01 -6.30 9.82
CA GLY A 210 10.42 -5.92 9.79
C GLY A 210 10.68 -4.43 10.06
N HIS A 211 11.91 -4.12 10.48
CA HIS A 211 12.41 -2.74 10.67
C HIS A 211 12.44 -1.93 9.36
N VAL A 212 12.46 -0.59 9.42
CA VAL A 212 12.59 0.28 8.23
C VAL A 212 13.78 -0.14 7.35
N MET A 213 14.89 -0.54 7.98
CA MET A 213 16.08 -1.04 7.28
C MET A 213 15.80 -2.32 6.47
N SER A 214 14.99 -3.24 7.02
CA SER A 214 14.58 -4.45 6.29
C SER A 214 13.64 -4.13 5.12
N GLY A 215 12.83 -3.07 5.26
CA GLY A 215 12.01 -2.54 4.17
C GLY A 215 12.87 -2.00 3.04
N LEU A 216 13.98 -1.32 3.34
CA LEU A 216 14.87 -0.75 2.34
C LEU A 216 15.68 -1.83 1.58
N VAL A 217 16.17 -2.85 2.30
CA VAL A 217 16.99 -3.94 1.74
C VAL A 217 16.17 -4.94 0.92
N ARG A 218 14.85 -4.98 1.11
CA ARG A 218 13.97 -5.89 0.37
C ARG A 218 14.04 -5.60 -1.15
N PRO A 219 14.34 -6.60 -2.00
CA PRO A 219 14.40 -6.37 -3.44
C PRO A 219 13.00 -6.11 -3.98
N ASN A 220 12.80 -4.92 -4.54
CA ASN A 220 11.62 -4.57 -5.33
C ASN A 220 12.03 -3.59 -6.44
N PRO A 221 12.20 -4.04 -7.69
CA PRO A 221 12.60 -3.17 -8.78
C PRO A 221 11.54 -2.12 -9.14
N ALA A 222 10.26 -2.40 -8.84
CA ALA A 222 9.18 -1.44 -9.08
C ALA A 222 9.33 -0.19 -8.19
N LEU A 223 9.79 -0.35 -6.95
CA LEU A 223 10.06 0.79 -6.06
C LEU A 223 11.06 1.74 -6.69
N TRP A 224 12.19 1.23 -7.18
CA TRP A 224 13.24 2.08 -7.75
C TRP A 224 12.79 2.78 -9.02
N ARG A 225 12.05 2.09 -9.90
CA ARG A 225 11.43 2.73 -11.08
C ARG A 225 10.47 3.84 -10.68
N MET A 226 9.65 3.62 -9.66
CA MET A 226 8.69 4.62 -9.19
C MET A 226 9.37 5.81 -8.50
N LEU A 227 10.45 5.58 -7.74
CA LEU A 227 11.26 6.65 -7.16
C LEU A 227 11.95 7.49 -8.24
N SER A 228 12.51 6.85 -9.27
CA SER A 228 13.09 7.54 -10.42
C SER A 228 12.05 8.36 -11.18
N LEU A 229 10.85 7.80 -11.41
CA LEU A 229 9.75 8.52 -12.04
C LEU A 229 9.30 9.72 -11.20
N THR A 230 9.17 9.55 -9.88
CA THR A 230 8.82 10.64 -8.95
C THR A 230 9.83 11.77 -8.99
N LEU A 231 11.13 11.43 -8.95
CA LEU A 231 12.21 12.42 -9.04
C LEU A 231 12.21 13.14 -10.40
N GLY A 232 11.97 12.41 -11.49
CA GLY A 232 11.84 12.97 -12.83
C GLY A 232 10.65 13.93 -12.96
N LEU A 233 9.49 13.56 -12.44
CA LEU A 233 8.30 14.41 -12.42
C LEU A 233 8.52 15.66 -11.58
N LEU A 234 9.18 15.55 -10.42
CA LEU A 234 9.55 16.71 -9.60
C LEU A 234 10.51 17.64 -10.34
N ALA A 235 11.53 17.08 -11.02
CA ALA A 235 12.43 17.88 -11.84
C ALA A 235 11.65 18.63 -12.92
N VAL A 236 10.73 17.97 -13.62
CA VAL A 236 9.87 18.63 -14.63
C VAL A 236 9.04 19.76 -14.02
N VAL A 237 8.42 19.57 -12.85
CA VAL A 237 7.64 20.62 -12.17
C VAL A 237 8.49 21.83 -11.81
N PHE A 238 9.75 21.64 -11.37
CA PHE A 238 10.63 22.75 -10.98
C PHE A 238 11.35 23.42 -12.15
N PHE A 239 11.73 22.67 -13.18
CA PHE A 239 12.54 23.19 -14.29
C PHE A 239 11.72 23.70 -15.48
N VAL A 240 10.43 23.34 -15.60
CA VAL A 240 9.53 23.88 -16.62
C VAL A 240 8.80 25.11 -16.06
N PRO A 241 9.02 26.33 -16.59
CA PRO A 241 8.48 27.57 -16.01
C PRO A 241 6.95 27.57 -15.88
N ASP A 242 6.24 27.07 -16.89
CA ASP A 242 4.76 27.04 -16.89
C ASP A 242 4.21 26.13 -15.79
N LEU A 243 4.87 24.99 -15.54
CA LEU A 243 4.47 24.07 -14.47
C LEU A 243 4.84 24.63 -13.10
N SER A 244 6.03 25.20 -12.95
CA SER A 244 6.45 25.86 -11.71
C SER A 244 5.48 27.00 -11.33
N ALA A 245 5.04 27.79 -12.31
CA ALA A 245 4.03 28.82 -12.13
C ALA A 245 2.64 28.25 -11.79
N LEU A 246 2.21 27.16 -12.43
CA LEU A 246 0.95 26.48 -12.14
C LEU A 246 0.90 25.96 -10.69
N PHE A 247 2.00 25.33 -10.24
CA PHE A 247 2.14 24.87 -8.87
C PHE A 247 2.44 26.01 -7.88
N LYS A 248 2.76 27.22 -8.37
CA LYS A 248 3.15 28.38 -7.57
C LYS A 248 4.25 28.02 -6.55
N MET A 249 5.24 27.26 -7.01
CA MET A 249 6.38 26.82 -6.21
C MET A 249 7.64 27.51 -6.72
N ALA A 250 8.54 27.85 -5.79
CA ALA A 250 9.86 28.36 -6.12
C ALA A 250 10.90 27.54 -5.38
N TRP A 251 12.12 27.45 -5.92
CA TRP A 251 13.18 26.69 -5.27
C TRP A 251 13.37 27.17 -3.81
N PRO A 252 13.26 26.27 -2.81
CA PRO A 252 13.19 26.66 -1.40
C PRO A 252 14.57 26.96 -0.79
N GLY A 253 15.65 26.77 -1.55
CA GLY A 253 17.01 27.05 -1.10
C GLY A 253 17.48 26.15 0.04
N GLU A 254 18.49 26.61 0.77
CA GLU A 254 19.05 25.91 1.93
C GLU A 254 18.02 25.65 3.04
N PRO A 255 17.14 26.60 3.42
CA PRO A 255 16.12 26.34 4.44
C PRO A 255 15.19 25.19 4.02
N GLY A 256 14.84 25.09 2.73
CA GLY A 256 14.09 23.95 2.21
C GLY A 256 14.76 22.61 2.48
N GLY A 257 16.07 22.52 2.22
CA GLY A 257 16.85 21.31 2.49
C GLY A 257 16.84 20.92 3.98
N ILE A 258 17.00 21.90 4.88
CA ILE A 258 16.95 21.69 6.33
C ILE A 258 15.56 21.18 6.75
N ALA A 259 14.49 21.78 6.23
CA ALA A 259 13.13 21.37 6.51
C ALA A 259 12.84 19.93 6.06
N ILE A 260 13.31 19.53 4.88
CA ILE A 260 13.18 18.16 4.36
C ILE A 260 13.91 17.17 5.27
N CYS A 261 15.18 17.45 5.59
CA CYS A 261 15.97 16.59 6.48
C CYS A 261 15.35 16.50 7.88
N GLY A 262 14.87 17.62 8.42
CA GLY A 262 14.19 17.67 9.72
C GLY A 262 12.89 16.86 9.74
N ALA A 263 12.06 16.98 8.70
CA ALA A 263 10.81 16.22 8.59
C ALA A 263 11.09 14.71 8.43
N LEU A 264 12.07 14.32 7.61
CA LEU A 264 12.51 12.94 7.44
C LEU A 264 13.02 12.35 8.75
N PHE A 265 13.95 13.05 9.41
CA PHE A 265 14.55 12.59 10.67
C PHE A 265 13.50 12.50 11.77
N GLY A 266 12.67 13.53 11.93
CA GLY A 266 11.58 13.55 12.90
C GLY A 266 10.63 12.37 12.70
N THR A 267 10.19 12.13 11.47
CA THR A 267 9.31 11.00 11.17
C THR A 267 10.00 9.66 11.42
N LEU A 268 11.24 9.48 10.98
CA LEU A 268 12.01 8.24 11.18
C LEU A 268 12.15 7.92 12.67
N VAL A 269 12.54 8.89 13.48
CA VAL A 269 12.70 8.73 14.93
C VAL A 269 11.37 8.41 15.58
N SER A 270 10.30 9.15 15.27
CA SER A 270 8.97 8.89 15.83
C SER A 270 8.43 7.51 15.47
N LEU A 271 8.66 7.04 14.24
CA LEU A 271 8.28 5.70 13.81
C LEU A 271 9.07 4.61 14.56
N GLN A 272 10.36 4.81 14.81
CA GLN A 272 11.17 3.88 15.61
C GLN A 272 10.69 3.82 17.06
N ILE A 273 10.39 4.97 17.67
CA ILE A 273 9.84 5.06 19.03
C ILE A 273 8.50 4.33 19.12
N LEU A 274 7.57 4.58 18.19
CA LEU A 274 6.26 3.92 18.15
C LEU A 274 6.40 2.40 18.07
N ARG A 275 7.35 1.91 17.27
CA ARG A 275 7.65 0.47 17.15
C ARG A 275 8.28 -0.09 18.42
N TRP A 276 9.19 0.62 19.07
CA TRP A 276 9.81 0.20 20.34
C TRP A 276 8.77 0.00 21.44
N PHE A 277 7.84 0.96 21.60
CA PHE A 277 6.74 0.83 22.57
C PHE A 277 5.81 -0.35 22.32
N ARG A 278 5.76 -0.88 21.09
CA ARG A 278 4.96 -2.05 20.74
C ARG A 278 5.71 -3.35 20.90
N ALA A 279 7.00 -3.37 20.58
CA ALA A 279 7.87 -4.51 20.83
C ALA A 279 7.95 -4.85 22.33
N GLY A 280 7.86 -3.84 23.21
CA GLY A 280 7.77 -4.06 24.66
C GLY A 280 6.42 -4.53 25.19
N LYS A 281 5.39 -4.66 24.34
CA LYS A 281 4.03 -5.12 24.70
C LYS A 281 3.65 -6.47 24.07
N ALA A 282 4.49 -7.02 23.19
CA ALA A 282 4.32 -8.32 22.55
C ALA A 282 5.19 -9.37 23.26
#